data_AF-A0A7C3MV35-F1
#
_entry.id   AF-A0A7C3MV35-F1
#
_cell.length_a   1.000
_cell.length_b   1.000
_cell.length_c   1.000
_cell.angle_alpha   90.00
_cell.angle_beta   90.00
_cell.angle_gamma   90.00
#
_symmetry.space_group_name_H-M   'P 1'
#
loop_
_entity.id
_entity.type
_entity.pdbx_description
1 polymer ?
#
loop_
_entity_poly.entity_id
_entity_poly.type
_entity_poly.pdbx_seq_one_letter_code
_entity_poly.pdbx_strand_id
1 'polypeptide(L)'
;MTYGVAEPPVVPPERRMLEALCPIGGGLTVPLPPRLWDCLASAADVLRDELNVSPTPPMAPLSVGLTLLAAGVGEPDPRRVGGLAAAMEMIWTAILSQWAVTAGNAADLMGILTSDYVLSRALFIITSDADPVAMSSVSAGAVGLCEGVMYGAEQPGEYTELARGVARHLEACCRVGAAAAHLPPDLLGQVGRFGFEAGLSLCMAGPPPKPPSNEWLQNDGTRHLLHAASWLAVALARPDETDG
;
A
#
# COMPACT_ATOMS: atom_id res chain seq x y z
N MET A 1 -39.00 -30.75 12.21
CA MET A 1 -37.56 -30.55 12.42
C MET A 1 -37.16 -29.33 11.61
N THR A 2 -37.02 -28.19 12.25
CA THR A 2 -36.50 -26.96 11.65
C THR A 2 -34.99 -27.12 11.49
N TYR A 3 -34.50 -27.13 10.24
CA TYR A 3 -33.07 -27.02 9.97
C TYR A 3 -32.62 -25.66 10.49
N GLY A 4 -31.88 -25.65 11.60
CA GLY A 4 -31.22 -24.45 12.08
C GLY A 4 -30.26 -23.98 11.00
N VAL A 5 -30.53 -22.82 10.40
CA VAL A 5 -29.57 -22.14 9.55
C VAL A 5 -28.39 -21.81 10.47
N ALA A 6 -27.27 -22.50 10.29
CA ALA A 6 -26.06 -22.21 11.02
C ALA A 6 -25.72 -20.74 10.81
N GLU A 7 -25.58 -19.97 11.90
CA GLU A 7 -25.12 -18.60 11.82
C GLU A 7 -23.77 -18.59 11.09
N PRO A 8 -23.57 -17.69 10.11
CA PRO A 8 -22.31 -17.60 9.41
C PRO A 8 -21.18 -17.34 10.43
N PRO A 9 -20.01 -17.98 10.27
CA PRO A 9 -18.91 -17.78 11.19
C PRO A 9 -18.55 -16.31 11.28
N VAL A 10 -18.43 -15.80 12.51
CA VAL A 10 -18.00 -14.43 12.77
C VAL A 10 -16.55 -14.29 12.33
N VAL A 11 -16.32 -13.70 11.14
CA VAL A 11 -14.96 -13.41 10.66
C VAL A 11 -14.34 -12.35 11.58
N PRO A 12 -13.16 -12.60 12.18
CA PRO A 12 -12.51 -11.64 13.07
C PRO A 12 -12.19 -10.30 12.37
N PRO A 13 -12.25 -9.15 13.08
CA PRO A 13 -11.99 -7.82 12.50
C PRO A 13 -10.65 -7.70 11.76
N GLU A 14 -9.58 -8.28 12.31
CA GLU A 14 -8.23 -8.32 11.73
C GLU A 14 -8.22 -9.00 10.37
N ARG A 15 -8.95 -10.10 10.23
CA ARG A 15 -9.08 -10.83 8.98
C ARG A 15 -9.87 -10.03 7.95
N ARG A 16 -10.91 -9.30 8.36
CA ARG A 16 -11.64 -8.40 7.45
C ARG A 16 -10.79 -7.23 6.98
N MET A 17 -9.99 -6.65 7.87
CA MET A 17 -9.07 -5.57 7.51
C MET A 17 -8.03 -6.07 6.52
N LEU A 18 -7.39 -7.21 6.78
CA LEU A 18 -6.40 -7.78 5.87
C LEU A 18 -7.01 -8.25 4.56
N GLU A 19 -8.22 -8.82 4.56
CA GLU A 19 -8.96 -9.13 3.33
C GLU A 19 -9.29 -7.87 2.52
N ALA A 20 -9.58 -6.74 3.17
CA ALA A 20 -9.80 -5.45 2.51
C ALA A 20 -8.50 -4.80 1.99
N LEU A 21 -7.38 -5.09 2.63
CA LEU A 21 -6.04 -4.63 2.28
C LEU A 21 -5.35 -5.53 1.24
N CYS A 22 -5.77 -6.80 1.13
CA CYS A 22 -5.24 -7.78 0.21
C CYS A 22 -5.64 -7.47 -1.25
N PRO A 23 -4.68 -7.41 -2.19
CA PRO A 23 -4.95 -7.11 -3.61
C PRO A 23 -5.90 -8.12 -4.29
N ILE A 24 -5.89 -9.38 -3.85
CA ILE A 24 -6.66 -10.49 -4.44
C ILE A 24 -8.20 -10.25 -4.37
N GLY A 25 -8.67 -9.31 -3.53
CA GLY A 25 -10.08 -8.96 -3.36
C GLY A 25 -10.58 -7.70 -4.08
N GLY A 26 -9.76 -7.03 -4.88
CA GLY A 26 -10.07 -5.70 -5.44
C GLY A 26 -9.62 -4.56 -4.52
N GLY A 27 -8.34 -4.62 -4.12
CA GLY A 27 -7.73 -3.79 -3.08
C GLY A 27 -7.94 -2.27 -3.21
N LEU A 28 -7.66 -1.57 -2.11
CA LEU A 28 -7.77 -0.10 -2.05
C LEU A 28 -6.99 0.56 -3.19
N THR A 29 -7.65 1.50 -3.85
CA THR A 29 -7.06 2.29 -4.93
C THR A 29 -7.08 3.78 -4.62
N VAL A 30 -6.11 4.48 -5.20
CA VAL A 30 -5.91 5.91 -5.05
C VAL A 30 -5.95 6.55 -6.44
N PRO A 31 -6.70 7.65 -6.63
CA PRO A 31 -6.72 8.39 -7.88
C PRO A 31 -5.41 9.14 -8.06
N LEU A 32 -4.93 9.17 -9.29
CA LEU A 32 -3.70 9.84 -9.66
C LEU A 32 -3.95 11.02 -10.61
N PRO A 33 -3.28 12.16 -10.38
CA PRO A 33 -3.30 13.27 -11.31
C PRO A 33 -2.66 12.87 -12.66
N PRO A 34 -3.08 13.48 -13.79
CA PRO A 34 -2.58 13.13 -15.13
C PRO A 34 -1.06 13.14 -15.28
N ARG A 35 -0.37 14.06 -14.57
CA ARG A 35 1.10 14.16 -14.60
C ARG A 35 1.83 12.90 -14.10
N LEU A 36 1.15 11.99 -13.41
CA LEU A 36 1.73 10.75 -12.88
C LEU A 36 1.36 9.52 -13.71
N TRP A 37 0.62 9.67 -14.82
CA TRP A 37 0.16 8.52 -15.61
C TRP A 37 1.30 7.78 -16.29
N ASP A 38 2.38 8.46 -16.68
CA ASP A 38 3.56 7.80 -17.25
C ASP A 38 4.29 6.96 -16.19
N CYS A 39 4.36 7.45 -14.95
CA CYS A 39 4.90 6.68 -13.83
C CYS A 39 4.02 5.45 -13.55
N LEU A 40 2.69 5.62 -13.60
CA LEU A 40 1.75 4.51 -13.44
C LEU A 40 1.88 3.48 -14.56
N ALA A 41 2.03 3.91 -15.81
CA ALA A 41 2.25 3.01 -16.95
C ALA A 41 3.53 2.20 -16.74
N SER A 42 4.62 2.84 -16.31
CA SER A 42 5.86 2.14 -16.00
C SER A 42 5.71 1.15 -14.84
N ALA A 43 4.95 1.48 -13.79
CA ALA A 43 4.64 0.55 -12.72
C ALA A 43 3.78 -0.62 -13.22
N ALA A 44 2.82 -0.34 -14.11
CA ALA A 44 1.90 -1.32 -14.65
C ALA A 44 2.60 -2.39 -15.49
N ASP A 45 3.65 -2.01 -16.24
CA ASP A 45 4.42 -2.97 -17.01
C ASP A 45 5.14 -3.98 -16.09
N VAL A 46 5.77 -3.50 -15.01
CA VAL A 46 6.41 -4.37 -14.01
C VAL A 46 5.39 -5.28 -13.31
N LEU A 47 4.27 -4.71 -12.85
CA LEU A 47 3.23 -5.47 -12.14
C LEU A 47 2.51 -6.48 -13.05
N ARG A 48 2.40 -6.19 -14.35
CA ARG A 48 1.84 -7.12 -15.32
C ARG A 48 2.77 -8.32 -15.49
N ASP A 49 4.06 -8.09 -15.62
CA ASP A 49 5.05 -9.13 -15.82
C ASP A 49 5.21 -10.03 -14.59
N GLU A 50 5.17 -9.45 -13.38
CA GLU A 50 5.47 -10.19 -12.14
C GLU A 50 4.23 -10.71 -11.41
N LEU A 51 3.09 -10.00 -11.48
CA LEU A 51 1.87 -10.32 -10.73
C LEU A 51 0.64 -10.51 -11.62
N ASN A 52 0.76 -10.33 -12.94
CA ASN A 52 -0.38 -10.29 -13.86
C ASN A 52 -1.43 -9.24 -13.44
N VAL A 53 -0.97 -8.13 -12.84
CA VAL A 53 -1.80 -6.99 -12.43
C VAL A 53 -1.47 -5.80 -13.31
N SER A 54 -2.46 -5.24 -13.99
CA SER A 54 -2.27 -4.07 -14.85
C SER A 54 -3.11 -2.91 -14.32
N PRO A 55 -2.58 -2.09 -13.39
CA PRO A 55 -3.28 -0.90 -12.96
C PRO A 55 -3.47 0.07 -14.13
N THR A 56 -4.62 0.70 -14.20
CA THR A 56 -4.99 1.61 -15.29
C THR A 56 -5.44 2.96 -14.75
N PRO A 57 -5.00 4.08 -15.35
CA PRO A 57 -5.51 5.39 -14.99
C PRO A 57 -7.05 5.43 -14.96
N PRO A 58 -7.65 6.22 -14.05
CA PRO A 58 -6.99 7.15 -13.14
C PRO A 58 -6.60 6.53 -11.79
N MET A 59 -6.79 5.22 -11.59
CA MET A 59 -6.67 4.60 -10.28
C MET A 59 -5.43 3.70 -10.19
N ALA A 60 -4.70 3.80 -9.09
CA ALA A 60 -3.58 2.91 -8.78
C ALA A 60 -3.83 2.15 -7.47
N PRO A 61 -3.28 0.94 -7.29
CA PRO A 61 -3.24 0.26 -5.99
C PRO A 61 -2.62 1.17 -4.92
N LEU A 62 -3.03 0.99 -3.66
CA LEU A 62 -2.66 1.90 -2.57
C LEU A 62 -1.15 2.17 -2.46
N SER A 63 -0.30 1.13 -2.45
CA SER A 63 1.14 1.31 -2.30
C SER A 63 1.72 2.06 -3.49
N VAL A 64 1.30 1.68 -4.70
CA VAL A 64 1.67 2.38 -5.95
C VAL A 64 1.25 3.84 -5.86
N GLY A 65 -0.01 4.10 -5.56
CA GLY A 65 -0.60 5.43 -5.53
C GLY A 65 0.11 6.37 -4.55
N LEU A 66 0.39 5.91 -3.33
CA LEU A 66 1.10 6.72 -2.34
C LEU A 66 2.55 7.01 -2.74
N THR A 67 3.26 6.02 -3.30
CA THR A 67 4.62 6.24 -3.83
C THR A 67 4.61 7.24 -4.97
N LEU A 68 3.67 7.11 -5.92
CA LEU A 68 3.57 8.03 -7.05
C LEU A 68 3.17 9.45 -6.62
N LEU A 69 2.21 9.59 -5.69
CA LEU A 69 1.79 10.90 -5.18
C LEU A 69 2.93 11.62 -4.45
N ALA A 70 3.70 10.90 -3.64
CA ALA A 70 4.87 11.47 -2.96
C ALA A 70 5.97 11.87 -3.95
N ALA A 71 6.22 11.06 -4.98
CA ALA A 71 7.17 11.41 -6.04
C ALA A 71 6.71 12.63 -6.85
N GLY A 72 5.41 12.79 -7.06
CA GLY A 72 4.82 13.94 -7.74
C GLY A 72 4.98 15.28 -7.03
N VAL A 73 5.56 15.32 -5.82
CA VAL A 73 5.98 16.58 -5.19
C VAL A 73 7.14 17.21 -5.97
N GLY A 74 8.04 16.39 -6.52
CA GLY A 74 9.18 16.83 -7.32
C GLY A 74 8.98 16.57 -8.81
N GLU A 75 10.08 16.34 -9.50
CA GLU A 75 10.14 15.97 -10.93
C GLU A 75 10.47 14.47 -11.03
N PRO A 76 9.46 13.58 -11.05
CA PRO A 76 9.70 12.15 -11.02
C PRO A 76 10.24 11.64 -12.37
N ASP A 77 11.33 10.86 -12.36
CA ASP A 77 11.67 10.00 -13.49
C ASP A 77 10.65 8.84 -13.55
N PRO A 78 9.81 8.75 -14.62
CA PRO A 78 8.75 7.77 -14.69
C PRO A 78 9.22 6.33 -14.55
N ARG A 79 10.40 5.99 -15.09
CA ARG A 79 10.93 4.62 -15.05
C ARG A 79 11.38 4.25 -13.65
N ARG A 80 12.15 5.15 -13.04
CA ARG A 80 12.66 4.97 -11.68
C ARG A 80 11.51 4.86 -10.68
N VAL A 81 10.64 5.87 -10.68
CA VAL A 81 9.52 5.98 -9.76
C VAL A 81 8.50 4.86 -9.98
N GLY A 82 8.18 4.53 -11.23
CA GLY A 82 7.29 3.42 -11.57
C GLY A 82 7.83 2.07 -11.09
N GLY A 83 9.12 1.80 -11.30
CA GLY A 83 9.78 0.59 -10.81
C GLY A 83 9.74 0.46 -9.29
N LEU A 84 10.08 1.54 -8.57
CA LEU A 84 10.02 1.56 -7.11
C LEU A 84 8.58 1.40 -6.58
N ALA A 85 7.60 2.06 -7.20
CA ALA A 85 6.19 1.94 -6.83
C ALA A 85 5.68 0.51 -7.03
N ALA A 86 6.05 -0.15 -8.14
CA ALA A 86 5.74 -1.55 -8.38
C ALA A 86 6.40 -2.46 -7.32
N ALA A 87 7.67 -2.23 -6.98
CA ALA A 87 8.37 -2.99 -5.95
C ALA A 87 7.70 -2.88 -4.57
N MET A 88 7.21 -1.69 -4.20
CA MET A 88 6.45 -1.50 -2.95
C MET A 88 5.16 -2.32 -2.91
N GLU A 89 4.43 -2.37 -4.02
CA GLU A 89 3.20 -3.18 -4.14
C GLU A 89 3.50 -4.69 -4.16
N MET A 90 4.62 -5.09 -4.76
CA MET A 90 5.09 -6.48 -4.74
C MET A 90 5.44 -6.94 -3.32
N ILE A 91 6.12 -6.10 -2.53
CA ILE A 91 6.42 -6.36 -1.11
C ILE A 91 5.13 -6.52 -0.31
N TRP A 92 4.19 -5.57 -0.48
CA TRP A 92 2.88 -5.62 0.14
C TRP A 92 2.15 -6.93 -0.19
N THR A 93 2.10 -7.27 -1.47
CA THR A 93 1.43 -8.49 -1.96
C THR A 93 2.08 -9.75 -1.41
N ALA A 94 3.41 -9.86 -1.43
CA ALA A 94 4.13 -11.02 -0.94
C ALA A 94 3.87 -11.26 0.55
N ILE A 95 4.00 -10.22 1.38
CA ILE A 95 3.82 -10.34 2.83
C ILE A 95 2.38 -10.72 3.19
N LEU A 96 1.40 -10.05 2.59
CA LEU A 96 -0.02 -10.33 2.87
C LEU A 96 -0.48 -11.69 2.32
N SER A 97 0.08 -12.13 1.19
CA SER A 97 -0.22 -13.45 0.63
C SER A 97 0.28 -14.58 1.52
N GLN A 98 1.48 -14.44 2.10
CA GLN A 98 2.00 -15.42 3.06
C GLN A 98 1.12 -15.51 4.31
N TRP A 99 0.59 -14.40 4.80
CA TRP A 99 -0.39 -14.41 5.90
C TRP A 99 -1.71 -15.09 5.52
N ALA A 100 -2.24 -14.83 4.32
CA ALA A 100 -3.48 -15.46 3.88
C ALA A 100 -3.34 -17.00 3.79
N VAL A 101 -2.16 -17.48 3.36
CA VAL A 101 -1.85 -18.91 3.34
C VAL A 101 -1.82 -19.48 4.76
N THR A 102 -1.16 -18.82 5.73
CA THR A 102 -1.10 -19.30 7.12
C THR A 102 -2.45 -19.27 7.84
N ALA A 103 -3.35 -18.36 7.48
CA ALA A 103 -4.69 -18.25 8.06
C ALA A 103 -5.74 -19.21 7.44
N GLY A 104 -5.49 -19.73 6.22
CA GLY A 104 -6.49 -20.43 5.42
C GLY A 104 -6.32 -21.95 5.31
N ASN A 105 -5.09 -22.45 5.28
CA ASN A 105 -4.74 -23.88 5.32
C ASN A 105 -3.22 -24.00 5.41
N ALA A 106 -2.71 -24.78 6.38
CA ALA A 106 -1.29 -25.10 6.43
C ALA A 106 -0.83 -25.73 5.11
N ALA A 107 0.19 -25.14 4.48
CA ALA A 107 0.99 -25.67 3.39
C ALA A 107 0.48 -25.51 1.94
N ASP A 108 0.07 -24.31 1.51
CA ASP A 108 0.28 -23.96 0.10
C ASP A 108 1.75 -23.53 -0.12
N LEU A 109 2.64 -24.52 -0.19
CA LEU A 109 4.06 -24.32 -0.46
C LEU A 109 4.28 -23.50 -1.75
N MET A 110 3.40 -23.65 -2.75
CA MET A 110 3.48 -22.86 -3.98
C MET A 110 3.17 -21.39 -3.72
N GLY A 111 2.19 -21.08 -2.86
CA GLY A 111 1.90 -19.72 -2.42
C GLY A 111 3.09 -19.07 -1.70
N ILE A 112 3.76 -19.81 -0.82
CA ILE A 112 4.98 -19.33 -0.12
C ILE A 112 6.09 -19.06 -1.12
N LEU A 113 6.43 -20.02 -1.97
CA LEU A 113 7.50 -19.91 -2.96
C LEU A 113 7.24 -18.79 -3.98
N THR A 114 5.99 -18.60 -4.40
CA THR A 114 5.60 -17.50 -5.29
C THR A 114 5.79 -16.15 -4.59
N SER A 115 5.41 -16.05 -3.31
CA SER A 115 5.62 -14.83 -2.53
C SER A 115 7.11 -14.53 -2.32
N ASP A 116 7.94 -15.54 -2.07
CA ASP A 116 9.40 -15.39 -1.95
C ASP A 116 10.04 -14.94 -3.27
N TYR A 117 9.58 -15.49 -4.40
CA TYR A 117 9.99 -15.03 -5.73
C TYR A 117 9.63 -13.56 -5.95
N VAL A 118 8.38 -13.18 -5.70
CA VAL A 118 7.89 -11.78 -5.85
C VAL A 118 8.69 -10.84 -4.96
N LEU A 119 8.94 -11.21 -3.69
CA LEU A 119 9.76 -10.43 -2.78
C LEU A 119 11.20 -10.28 -3.31
N SER A 120 11.81 -11.35 -3.81
CA SER A 120 13.15 -11.32 -4.39
C SER A 120 13.23 -10.40 -5.62
N ARG A 121 12.20 -10.40 -6.46
CA ARG A 121 12.10 -9.49 -7.62
C ARG A 121 11.94 -8.04 -7.19
N ALA A 122 11.14 -7.75 -6.16
CA ALA A 122 11.03 -6.42 -5.60
C ALA A 122 12.39 -5.92 -5.08
N LEU A 123 13.09 -6.74 -4.30
CA LEU A 123 14.42 -6.42 -3.77
C LEU A 123 15.45 -6.19 -4.89
N PHE A 124 15.37 -6.94 -5.99
CA PHE A 124 16.22 -6.70 -7.16
C PHE A 124 15.98 -5.30 -7.77
N ILE A 125 14.72 -4.88 -7.91
CA ILE A 125 14.39 -3.55 -8.43
C ILE A 125 14.95 -2.46 -7.50
N ILE A 126 14.71 -2.60 -6.19
CA ILE A 126 15.14 -1.62 -5.17
C ILE A 126 16.67 -1.52 -5.08
N THR A 127 17.38 -2.66 -5.11
CA THR A 127 18.85 -2.66 -5.06
C THR A 127 19.48 -2.11 -6.34
N SER A 128 18.79 -2.25 -7.48
CA SER A 128 19.23 -1.66 -8.76
C SER A 128 19.08 -0.14 -8.81
N ASP A 129 18.18 0.45 -8.01
CA ASP A 129 18.04 1.91 -7.86
C ASP A 129 19.26 2.54 -7.18
N ALA A 130 19.97 1.78 -6.35
CA ALA A 130 21.18 2.19 -5.63
C ALA A 130 21.03 3.45 -4.73
N ASP A 131 19.79 3.84 -4.39
CA ASP A 131 19.52 4.93 -3.47
C ASP A 131 19.43 4.40 -2.02
N PRO A 132 20.39 4.75 -1.14
CA PRO A 132 20.41 4.24 0.23
C PRO A 132 19.21 4.73 1.07
N VAL A 133 18.63 5.89 0.75
CA VAL A 133 17.45 6.41 1.46
C VAL A 133 16.22 5.60 1.09
N ALA A 134 16.03 5.31 -0.20
CA ALA A 134 14.97 4.43 -0.66
C ALA A 134 15.13 3.04 -0.05
N MET A 135 16.31 2.42 -0.17
CA MET A 135 16.60 1.08 0.38
C MET A 135 16.31 0.98 1.88
N SER A 136 16.78 1.96 2.67
CA SER A 136 16.54 2.01 4.11
C SER A 136 15.05 2.14 4.44
N SER A 137 14.34 2.99 3.71
CA SER A 137 12.90 3.19 3.89
C SER A 137 12.10 1.92 3.55
N VAL A 138 12.43 1.25 2.44
CA VAL A 138 11.80 -0.01 2.07
C VAL A 138 12.02 -1.08 3.15
N SER A 139 13.26 -1.25 3.60
CA SER A 139 13.59 -2.25 4.63
C SER A 139 12.79 -2.01 5.91
N ALA A 140 12.75 -0.76 6.39
CA ALA A 140 11.98 -0.41 7.58
C ALA A 140 10.46 -0.66 7.41
N GLY A 141 9.91 -0.33 6.24
CA GLY A 141 8.50 -0.57 5.91
C GLY A 141 8.16 -2.06 5.85
N ALA A 142 8.97 -2.85 5.13
CA ALA A 142 8.78 -4.29 4.98
C ALA A 142 8.87 -5.04 6.32
N VAL A 143 9.88 -4.73 7.13
CA VAL A 143 10.02 -5.30 8.48
C VAL A 143 8.83 -4.92 9.36
N GLY A 144 8.46 -3.64 9.36
CA GLY A 144 7.30 -3.17 10.14
C GLY A 144 6.00 -3.86 9.74
N LEU A 145 5.78 -4.09 8.45
CA LEU A 145 4.61 -4.82 7.95
C LEU A 145 4.63 -6.28 8.41
N CYS A 146 5.77 -6.97 8.25
CA CYS A 146 5.94 -8.36 8.70
C CYS A 146 5.67 -8.50 10.20
N GLU A 147 6.26 -7.63 11.03
CA GLU A 147 6.05 -7.62 12.49
C GLU A 147 4.57 -7.42 12.84
N GLY A 148 3.90 -6.45 12.21
CA GLY A 148 2.49 -6.18 12.45
C GLY A 148 1.59 -7.36 12.04
N VAL A 149 1.88 -7.98 10.90
CA VAL A 149 1.16 -9.16 10.40
C VAL A 149 1.35 -10.38 11.29
N MET A 150 2.58 -10.64 11.74
CA MET A 150 2.87 -11.72 12.69
C MET A 150 2.15 -11.50 14.02
N TYR A 151 2.24 -10.28 14.57
CA TYR A 151 1.58 -9.95 15.82
C TYR A 151 0.06 -10.14 15.73
N GLY A 152 -0.57 -9.66 14.66
CA GLY A 152 -2.00 -9.84 14.42
C GLY A 152 -2.41 -11.30 14.26
N ALA A 153 -1.51 -12.18 13.82
CA ALA A 153 -1.74 -13.62 13.77
C ALA A 153 -1.58 -14.30 15.15
N GLU A 154 -0.66 -13.83 15.99
CA GLU A 154 -0.41 -14.37 17.33
C GLU A 154 -1.44 -13.91 18.37
N GLN A 155 -1.96 -12.67 18.25
CA GLN A 155 -2.90 -12.07 19.20
C GLN A 155 -4.20 -11.62 18.52
N PRO A 156 -5.11 -12.56 18.19
CA PRO A 156 -6.41 -12.24 17.61
C PRO A 156 -7.19 -11.24 18.48
N GLY A 157 -7.72 -10.18 17.88
CA GLY A 157 -8.42 -9.08 18.56
C GLY A 157 -7.55 -7.86 18.93
N GLU A 158 -6.22 -7.96 18.88
CA GLU A 158 -5.30 -6.83 19.09
C GLU A 158 -4.82 -6.23 17.76
N TYR A 159 -5.64 -5.35 17.17
CA TYR A 159 -5.42 -4.80 15.82
C TYR A 159 -4.43 -3.62 15.75
N THR A 160 -4.00 -3.07 16.90
CA THR A 160 -3.17 -1.86 16.96
C THR A 160 -1.79 -2.08 16.34
N GLU A 161 -1.13 -3.22 16.60
CA GLU A 161 0.20 -3.49 16.06
C GLU A 161 0.15 -3.82 14.57
N LEU A 162 -0.91 -4.52 14.12
CA LEU A 162 -1.17 -4.72 12.70
C LEU A 162 -1.37 -3.38 11.98
N ALA A 163 -2.18 -2.49 12.55
CA ALA A 163 -2.39 -1.14 12.04
C ALA A 163 -1.09 -0.33 11.98
N ARG A 164 -0.23 -0.44 13.00
CA ARG A 164 1.11 0.18 13.00
C ARG A 164 2.01 -0.40 11.92
N GLY A 165 1.99 -1.72 11.69
CA GLY A 165 2.77 -2.36 10.64
C GLY A 165 2.36 -1.89 9.25
N VAL A 166 1.05 -1.83 8.98
CA VAL A 166 0.50 -1.23 7.76
C VAL A 166 0.91 0.24 7.62
N ALA A 167 0.77 1.03 8.69
CA ALA A 167 1.18 2.43 8.69
C ALA A 167 2.66 2.64 8.37
N ARG A 168 3.56 1.79 8.90
CA ARG A 168 5.00 1.82 8.58
C ARG A 168 5.27 1.51 7.11
N HIS A 169 4.51 0.60 6.51
CA HIS A 169 4.63 0.33 5.07
C HIS A 169 4.18 1.53 4.23
N LEU A 170 3.07 2.18 4.60
CA LEU A 170 2.59 3.36 3.87
C LEU A 170 3.53 4.57 4.06
N GLU A 171 4.11 4.75 5.25
CA GLU A 171 5.23 5.67 5.48
C GLU A 171 6.37 5.40 4.50
N ALA A 172 6.80 4.14 4.39
CA ALA A 172 7.86 3.76 3.48
C ALA A 172 7.51 4.05 2.02
N CYS A 173 6.26 3.78 1.60
CA CYS A 173 5.80 4.10 0.25
C CYS A 173 5.99 5.59 -0.08
N CYS A 174 5.55 6.46 0.85
CA CYS A 174 5.69 7.91 0.73
C CYS A 174 7.16 8.36 0.73
N ARG A 175 8.00 7.81 1.63
CA ARG A 175 9.43 8.16 1.70
C ARG A 175 10.21 7.71 0.46
N VAL A 176 9.90 6.52 -0.07
CA VAL A 176 10.52 6.00 -1.30
C VAL A 176 10.16 6.86 -2.49
N GLY A 177 8.88 7.24 -2.64
CA GLY A 177 8.45 8.14 -3.70
C GLY A 177 9.15 9.49 -3.63
N ALA A 178 9.23 10.06 -2.43
CA ALA A 178 9.90 11.34 -2.23
C ALA A 178 11.42 11.26 -2.44
N ALA A 179 12.07 10.16 -2.03
CA ALA A 179 13.50 9.95 -2.29
C ALA A 179 13.78 9.80 -3.79
N ALA A 180 12.89 9.09 -4.50
CA ALA A 180 12.98 8.90 -5.94
C ALA A 180 12.87 10.22 -6.74
N ALA A 181 12.18 11.21 -6.18
CA ALA A 181 12.09 12.56 -6.72
C ALA A 181 13.11 13.54 -6.12
N HIS A 182 14.12 13.02 -5.39
CA HIS A 182 15.23 13.79 -4.80
C HIS A 182 14.78 14.93 -3.87
N LEU A 183 13.70 14.71 -3.12
CA LEU A 183 13.26 15.68 -2.13
C LEU A 183 14.29 15.87 -1.00
N PRO A 184 14.37 17.08 -0.42
CA PRO A 184 15.26 17.35 0.69
C PRO A 184 14.83 16.58 1.97
N PRO A 185 15.76 16.32 2.91
CA PRO A 185 15.53 15.47 4.10
C PRO A 185 14.37 15.90 5.01
N ASP A 186 14.11 17.20 5.11
CA ASP A 186 12.99 17.75 5.87
C ASP A 186 11.65 17.35 5.26
N LEU A 187 11.50 17.46 3.94
CA LEU A 187 10.30 17.05 3.23
C LEU A 187 10.13 15.52 3.21
N LEU A 188 11.22 14.76 3.15
CA LEU A 188 11.20 13.30 3.33
C LEU A 188 10.55 12.90 4.67
N GLY A 189 10.93 13.58 5.75
CA GLY A 189 10.36 13.34 7.08
C GLY A 189 8.87 13.69 7.17
N GLN A 190 8.47 14.82 6.58
CA GLN A 190 7.06 15.26 6.57
C GLN A 190 6.16 14.32 5.77
N VAL A 191 6.57 13.97 4.55
CA VAL A 191 5.83 13.07 3.66
C VAL A 191 5.76 11.65 4.23
N GLY A 192 6.83 11.18 4.87
CA GLY A 192 6.81 9.91 5.61
C GLY A 192 5.80 9.93 6.77
N ARG A 193 5.84 10.98 7.61
CA ARG A 193 4.90 11.13 8.72
C ARG A 193 3.44 11.16 8.24
N PHE A 194 3.16 11.84 7.14
CA PHE A 194 1.86 11.81 6.50
C PHE A 194 1.43 10.38 6.14
N GLY A 195 2.30 9.62 5.46
CA GLY A 195 2.01 8.23 5.10
C GLY A 195 1.70 7.34 6.31
N PHE A 196 2.44 7.53 7.41
CA PHE A 196 2.20 6.83 8.67
C PHE A 196 0.81 7.17 9.27
N GLU A 197 0.51 8.46 9.43
CA GLU A 197 -0.75 8.93 10.00
C GLU A 197 -1.96 8.54 9.14
N ALA A 198 -1.81 8.60 7.81
CA ALA A 198 -2.82 8.13 6.86
C ALA A 198 -3.08 6.62 6.98
N GLY A 199 -2.02 5.81 7.11
CA GLY A 199 -2.14 4.36 7.29
C GLY A 199 -2.79 3.98 8.62
N LEU A 200 -2.44 4.64 9.71
CA LEU A 200 -3.13 4.45 10.99
C LEU A 200 -4.61 4.81 10.85
N SER A 201 -4.92 5.95 10.25
CA SER A 201 -6.30 6.41 10.08
C SER A 201 -7.12 5.42 9.23
N LEU A 202 -6.53 4.88 8.16
CA LEU A 202 -7.14 3.85 7.32
C LEU A 202 -7.51 2.59 8.13
N CYS A 203 -6.59 2.10 8.95
CA CYS A 203 -6.83 0.91 9.77
C CYS A 203 -7.82 1.16 10.92
N MET A 204 -7.76 2.33 11.54
CA MET A 204 -8.62 2.70 12.68
C MET A 204 -10.05 3.04 12.25
N ALA A 205 -10.27 3.47 11.00
CA ALA A 205 -11.62 3.69 10.46
C ALA A 205 -12.45 2.40 10.33
N GLY A 206 -11.83 1.24 10.54
CA GLY A 206 -12.44 -0.08 10.38
C GLY A 206 -12.58 -0.48 8.91
N PRO A 207 -12.75 -1.78 8.60
CA PRO A 207 -12.99 -2.20 7.23
C PRO A 207 -14.27 -1.53 6.71
N PRO A 208 -14.25 -0.94 5.50
CA PRO A 208 -15.46 -0.40 4.90
C PRO A 208 -16.55 -1.48 4.89
N PRO A 209 -17.83 -1.16 5.20
CA PRO A 209 -18.91 -2.13 5.02
C PRO A 209 -18.86 -2.65 3.59
N LYS A 210 -18.89 -3.98 3.44
CA LYS A 210 -18.86 -4.67 2.16
C LYS A 210 -19.99 -4.08 1.30
N PRO A 211 -19.71 -3.31 0.23
CA PRO A 211 -20.79 -2.73 -0.55
C PRO A 211 -21.56 -3.87 -1.22
N PRO A 212 -22.90 -3.77 -1.32
CA PRO A 212 -23.70 -4.77 -2.00
C PRO A 212 -23.42 -4.68 -3.50
N SER A 213 -22.41 -5.41 -3.99
CA SER A 213 -22.01 -5.49 -5.41
C SER A 213 -21.67 -4.16 -6.11
N ASN A 214 -20.54 -4.13 -6.83
CA ASN A 214 -20.09 -3.10 -7.78
C ASN A 214 -19.99 -1.61 -7.33
N GLU A 215 -20.35 -1.23 -6.11
CA GLU A 215 -20.30 0.16 -5.63
C GLU A 215 -19.12 0.44 -4.67
N TRP A 216 -17.91 0.01 -5.03
CA TRP A 216 -16.69 0.27 -4.24
C TRP A 216 -16.31 1.76 -4.11
N LEU A 217 -16.93 2.63 -4.90
CA LEU A 217 -16.61 4.06 -5.01
C LEU A 217 -17.29 4.96 -3.96
N GLN A 218 -18.13 4.44 -3.05
CA GLN A 218 -18.95 5.29 -2.17
C GLN A 218 -18.61 5.24 -0.67
N ASN A 219 -17.56 4.53 -0.23
CA ASN A 219 -17.25 4.39 1.20
C ASN A 219 -16.52 5.60 1.80
N ASP A 220 -16.96 6.02 3.00
CA ASP A 220 -16.44 7.21 3.72
C ASP A 220 -14.96 7.06 4.17
N GLY A 221 -14.47 5.84 4.40
CA GLY A 221 -13.04 5.60 4.68
C GLY A 221 -12.14 5.88 3.46
N THR A 222 -12.62 5.52 2.25
CA THR A 222 -11.98 5.91 0.99
C THR A 222 -12.07 7.42 0.81
N ARG A 223 -13.19 8.06 1.17
CA ARG A 223 -13.29 9.53 1.18
C ARG A 223 -12.25 10.18 2.08
N HIS A 224 -11.95 9.67 3.28
CA HIS A 224 -10.93 10.29 4.13
C HIS A 224 -9.51 10.17 3.57
N LEU A 225 -9.16 9.03 2.96
CA LEU A 225 -7.88 8.86 2.26
C LEU A 225 -7.81 9.67 0.96
N LEU A 226 -8.91 9.73 0.20
CA LEU A 226 -9.07 10.61 -0.96
C LEU A 226 -8.99 12.08 -0.57
N HIS A 227 -9.57 12.47 0.57
CA HIS A 227 -9.52 13.82 1.10
C HIS A 227 -8.10 14.13 1.56
N ALA A 228 -7.45 13.24 2.31
CA ALA A 228 -6.06 13.40 2.75
C ALA A 228 -5.08 13.45 1.56
N ALA A 229 -5.25 12.58 0.55
CA ALA A 229 -4.47 12.59 -0.70
C ALA A 229 -4.76 13.84 -1.54
N SER A 230 -6.02 14.33 -1.57
CA SER A 230 -6.37 15.60 -2.21
C SER A 230 -5.82 16.81 -1.44
N TRP A 231 -5.75 16.75 -0.11
CA TRP A 231 -5.13 17.78 0.72
C TRP A 231 -3.62 17.79 0.54
N LEU A 232 -2.98 16.62 0.39
CA LEU A 232 -1.59 16.52 -0.01
C LEU A 232 -1.42 17.14 -1.41
N ALA A 233 -2.22 16.74 -2.39
CA ALA A 233 -2.16 17.30 -3.74
C ALA A 233 -2.41 18.83 -3.78
N VAL A 234 -3.29 19.37 -2.93
CA VAL A 234 -3.60 20.81 -2.83
C VAL A 234 -2.54 21.58 -2.05
N ALA A 235 -2.05 21.04 -0.93
CA ALA A 235 -0.97 21.65 -0.14
C ALA A 235 0.35 21.69 -0.93
N LEU A 236 0.57 20.70 -1.81
CA LEU A 236 1.75 20.60 -2.67
C LEU A 236 1.62 21.34 -4.01
N ALA A 237 0.42 21.82 -4.37
CA ALA A 237 0.17 22.60 -5.59
C ALA A 237 0.27 24.12 -5.39
N ARG A 238 0.76 24.58 -4.23
CA ARG A 238 1.05 26.00 -3.96
C ARG A 238 2.57 26.21 -3.85
N PRO A 239 3.27 26.53 -4.95
CA PRO A 239 4.70 26.84 -4.86
C PRO A 239 5.00 28.22 -4.26
N ASP A 240 4.10 29.21 -4.33
CA ASP A 240 4.47 30.63 -4.11
C ASP A 240 3.35 31.51 -3.49
N GLU A 241 2.97 31.28 -2.23
CA GLU A 241 2.13 32.25 -1.47
C GLU A 241 2.65 32.52 -0.04
N THR A 242 3.97 32.46 0.16
CA THR A 242 4.59 32.86 1.45
C THR A 242 5.65 33.95 1.32
N ASP A 243 5.51 34.84 0.33
CA ASP A 243 6.14 36.16 0.36
C ASP A 243 5.09 37.23 0.01
N GLY A 244 4.51 37.81 1.06
CA GLY A 244 3.53 38.90 1.04
C GLY A 244 3.18 39.34 2.45
#